data_AF-A0A497T1V4-F1
#
_entry.id   AF-A0A497T1V4-F1
#
_cell.length_a   1.000
_cell.length_b   1.000
_cell.length_c   1.000
_cell.angle_alpha   90.00
_cell.angle_beta   90.00
_cell.angle_gamma   90.00
#
_symmetry.space_group_name_H-M   'P 1'
#
loop_
_entity.id
_entity.type
_entity.pdbx_description
1 polymer ?
#
loop_
_entity_poly.entity_id
_entity_poly.type
_entity_poly.pdbx_seq_one_letter_code
_entity_poly.pdbx_strand_id
1 'polypeptide(L)'
;MHLDWMIGLGIFLVSFSLAFSWIIPQLPLEKPQYSGVLESYLKNLSVRCWTIPARDDGEGERVLYTVLPFKPESQAVFSSASALPCLLQGDRLYWKAGPDQKNFTIYLTENPGRTCNASLNITNATRAEAGVTQPEERISLKKLEDFLGHPAPSNLRLVFSLEEETFTWGPQPPQDAEVRVIQGWRRVEETGEIMNIRLEIW
;
A
#
# COMPACT_ATOMS: atom_id res chain seq x y z
N MET A 1 57.07 -17.90 45.43
CA MET A 1 57.16 -17.58 43.98
C MET A 1 55.84 -17.72 43.21
N HIS A 2 54.88 -18.56 43.65
CA HIS A 2 53.57 -18.66 42.98
C HIS A 2 52.51 -17.68 43.49
N LEU A 3 52.65 -17.15 44.72
CA LEU A 3 51.66 -16.26 45.33
C LEU A 3 51.63 -14.88 44.67
N ASP A 4 52.80 -14.31 44.35
CA ASP A 4 52.92 -12.98 43.73
C ASP A 4 52.31 -12.95 42.33
N TRP A 5 52.38 -14.07 41.61
CA TRP A 5 51.79 -14.20 40.27
C TRP A 5 50.25 -14.26 40.32
N MET A 6 49.68 -14.92 41.34
CA MET A 6 48.23 -14.97 41.53
C MET A 6 47.65 -13.62 41.97
N ILE A 7 48.39 -12.86 42.79
CA ILE A 7 47.99 -11.49 43.18
C ILE A 7 48.01 -10.56 41.96
N GLY A 8 49.05 -10.66 41.12
CA GLY A 8 49.13 -9.89 39.88
C GLY A 8 47.97 -10.18 38.91
N LEU A 9 47.60 -11.45 38.75
CA LEU A 9 46.48 -11.87 37.90
C LEU A 9 45.13 -11.34 38.43
N GLY A 10 44.93 -11.36 39.76
CA GLY A 10 43.71 -10.86 40.40
C GLY A 10 43.53 -9.36 40.19
N ILE A 11 44.59 -8.56 40.36
CA ILE A 11 44.55 -7.11 40.14
C ILE A 11 44.30 -6.80 38.65
N PHE A 12 44.90 -7.57 37.73
CA PHE A 12 44.67 -7.39 36.31
C PHE A 12 43.21 -7.67 35.92
N LEU A 13 42.59 -8.73 36.43
CA LEU A 13 41.18 -9.07 36.13
C LEU A 13 40.20 -8.04 36.69
N VAL A 14 40.43 -7.53 37.90
CA VAL A 14 39.60 -6.47 38.50
C VAL A 14 39.75 -5.16 37.72
N SER A 15 40.97 -4.82 37.31
CA SER A 15 41.24 -3.61 36.52
C SER A 15 40.67 -3.70 35.11
N PHE A 16 40.76 -4.89 34.49
CA PHE A 16 40.25 -5.15 33.14
C PHE A 16 38.72 -5.14 33.11
N SER A 17 38.05 -5.68 34.13
CA SER A 17 36.58 -5.62 34.26
C SER A 17 36.04 -4.22 34.56
N LEU A 18 36.75 -3.42 35.37
CA LEU A 18 36.42 -2.01 35.61
C LEU A 18 36.65 -1.13 34.36
N ALA A 19 37.70 -1.40 33.57
CA ALA A 19 37.93 -0.69 32.31
C ALA A 19 36.89 -1.06 31.24
N PHE A 20 36.48 -2.33 31.16
CA PHE A 20 35.46 -2.77 30.19
C PHE A 20 34.06 -2.26 30.51
N SER A 21 33.72 -2.06 31.79
CA SER A 21 32.40 -1.55 32.18
C SER A 21 32.21 -0.06 31.82
N TRP A 22 33.28 0.69 31.55
CA TRP A 22 33.24 2.07 31.04
C TRP A 22 33.36 2.17 29.51
N ILE A 23 33.79 1.10 28.84
CA ILE A 23 34.06 1.06 27.38
C ILE A 23 32.99 0.26 26.62
N ILE A 24 31.94 -0.23 27.29
CA ILE A 24 30.71 -0.57 26.58
C ILE A 24 30.01 0.77 26.33
N PRO A 25 30.09 1.38 25.13
CA PRO A 25 29.13 2.42 24.79
C PRO A 25 27.78 1.82 25.08
N GLN A 26 26.94 2.53 25.85
CA GLN A 26 25.53 2.21 25.89
C GLN A 26 25.10 2.21 24.43
N LEU A 27 25.00 1.00 23.84
CA LEU A 27 24.35 0.80 22.57
C LEU A 27 23.04 1.56 22.76
N PRO A 28 22.78 2.63 22.00
CA PRO A 28 21.47 3.25 22.09
C PRO A 28 20.52 2.08 21.88
N LEU A 29 19.67 1.80 22.87
CA LEU A 29 18.53 0.94 22.67
C LEU A 29 17.91 1.45 21.38
N GLU A 30 18.12 0.72 20.28
CA GLU A 30 17.46 1.02 19.03
C GLU A 30 16.00 1.02 19.43
N LYS A 31 15.41 2.23 19.47
CA LYS A 31 13.99 2.39 19.71
C LYS A 31 13.34 1.39 18.75
N PRO A 32 12.47 0.47 19.23
CA PRO A 32 11.84 -0.49 18.35
C PRO A 32 11.32 0.28 17.14
N GLN A 33 11.65 -0.21 15.95
CA GLN A 33 11.39 0.49 14.71
C GLN A 33 9.88 0.39 14.43
N TYR A 34 9.07 1.13 15.20
CA TYR A 34 7.61 1.10 15.18
C TYR A 34 7.04 1.58 13.83
N SER A 35 7.86 2.21 12.98
CA SER A 35 7.54 2.46 11.58
C SER A 35 7.16 1.17 10.83
N GLY A 36 7.82 0.05 11.14
CA GLY A 36 7.52 -1.26 10.53
C GLY A 36 6.15 -1.81 10.92
N VAL A 37 5.60 -1.40 12.08
CA VAL A 37 4.26 -1.83 12.51
C VAL A 37 3.18 -1.17 11.67
N LEU A 38 3.24 0.16 11.52
CA LEU A 38 2.32 0.88 10.63
C LEU A 38 2.44 0.36 9.19
N GLU A 39 3.65 0.21 8.67
CA GLU A 39 3.88 -0.31 7.32
C GLU A 39 3.29 -1.71 7.12
N SER A 40 3.37 -2.59 8.12
CA SER A 40 2.76 -3.93 8.04
C SER A 40 1.23 -3.84 7.93
N TYR A 41 0.58 -2.97 8.71
CA TYR A 41 -0.87 -2.76 8.59
C TYR A 41 -1.23 -2.16 7.23
N LEU A 42 -0.51 -1.12 6.81
CA LEU A 42 -0.74 -0.46 5.52
C LEU A 42 -0.56 -1.44 4.36
N LYS A 43 0.43 -2.33 4.40
CA LYS A 43 0.65 -3.33 3.36
C LYS A 43 -0.52 -4.30 3.24
N ASN A 44 -1.12 -4.71 4.35
CA ASN A 44 -2.31 -5.58 4.33
C ASN A 44 -3.53 -4.88 3.73
N LEU A 45 -3.68 -3.59 4.04
CA LEU A 45 -4.76 -2.73 3.53
C LEU A 45 -4.54 -2.28 2.08
N SER A 46 -3.31 -2.37 1.58
CA SER A 46 -2.94 -1.87 0.27
C SER A 46 -3.30 -2.85 -0.85
N VAL A 47 -3.55 -2.29 -2.01
CA VAL A 47 -3.71 -2.96 -3.30
C VAL A 47 -2.81 -2.27 -4.31
N ARG A 48 -2.33 -3.03 -5.29
CA ARG A 48 -1.55 -2.47 -6.39
C ARG A 48 -2.51 -1.93 -7.44
N CYS A 49 -2.29 -0.69 -7.83
CA CYS A 49 -3.06 -0.01 -8.87
C CYS A 49 -2.13 0.41 -10.00
N TRP A 50 -2.60 0.23 -11.24
CA TRP A 50 -1.93 0.75 -12.43
C TRP A 50 -2.85 1.69 -13.17
N THR A 51 -2.26 2.76 -13.72
CA THR A 51 -2.94 3.71 -14.59
C THR A 51 -2.26 3.68 -15.96
N ILE A 52 -2.88 3.04 -16.93
CA ILE A 52 -2.30 2.82 -18.26
C ILE A 52 -2.96 3.82 -19.21
N PRO A 53 -2.30 4.92 -19.59
CA PRO A 53 -2.80 5.78 -20.66
C PRO A 53 -2.81 4.99 -21.96
N ALA A 54 -3.92 5.07 -22.69
CA ALA A 54 -4.06 4.46 -24.00
C ALA A 54 -4.53 5.50 -25.03
N ARG A 55 -4.09 5.36 -26.26
CA ARG A 55 -4.42 6.25 -27.37
C ARG A 55 -4.88 5.46 -28.59
N ASP A 56 -5.86 6.01 -29.28
CA ASP A 56 -6.27 5.61 -30.63
C ASP A 56 -6.39 6.85 -31.51
N ASP A 57 -5.77 6.80 -32.69
CA ASP A 57 -5.88 7.84 -33.71
C ASP A 57 -6.92 7.48 -34.80
N GLY A 58 -7.68 6.40 -34.58
CA GLY A 58 -8.80 6.00 -35.39
C GLY A 58 -10.00 6.97 -35.39
N GLU A 59 -10.85 6.82 -36.39
CA GLU A 59 -12.11 7.56 -36.54
C GLU A 59 -13.35 6.68 -36.35
N GLY A 60 -14.37 7.17 -35.65
CA GLY A 60 -15.63 6.46 -35.51
C GLY A 60 -15.63 5.34 -34.47
N GLU A 61 -16.82 4.82 -34.19
CA GLU A 61 -17.04 3.87 -33.10
C GLU A 61 -16.45 2.49 -33.42
N ARG A 62 -15.59 1.98 -32.54
CA ARG A 62 -14.87 0.72 -32.74
C ARG A 62 -14.50 0.07 -31.41
N VAL A 63 -14.18 -1.23 -31.47
CA VAL A 63 -13.62 -1.93 -30.31
C VAL A 63 -12.11 -1.82 -30.37
N LEU A 64 -11.53 -1.35 -29.27
CA LEU A 64 -10.09 -1.26 -29.06
C LEU A 64 -9.62 -2.38 -28.16
N TYR A 65 -8.33 -2.73 -28.24
CA TYR A 65 -7.70 -3.62 -27.28
C TYR A 65 -6.27 -3.23 -26.95
N THR A 66 -5.81 -3.65 -25.78
CA THR A 66 -4.39 -3.66 -25.41
C THR A 66 -4.02 -4.99 -24.78
N VAL A 67 -2.72 -5.30 -24.79
CA VAL A 67 -2.15 -6.48 -24.13
C VAL A 67 -1.63 -6.05 -22.77
N LEU A 68 -2.11 -6.69 -21.71
CA LEU A 68 -1.68 -6.40 -20.35
C LEU A 68 -0.37 -7.14 -20.02
N PRO A 69 0.59 -6.50 -19.33
CA PRO A 69 1.85 -7.15 -18.96
C PRO A 69 1.72 -8.15 -17.80
N PHE A 70 0.52 -8.27 -17.21
CA PHE A 70 0.18 -9.18 -16.12
C PHE A 70 -1.32 -9.49 -16.16
N LYS A 71 -1.79 -10.40 -15.30
CA LYS A 71 -3.21 -10.77 -15.20
C LYS A 71 -3.83 -10.15 -13.95
N PRO A 72 -4.43 -8.94 -14.03
CA PRO A 72 -5.09 -8.32 -12.88
C PRO A 72 -6.36 -9.08 -12.49
N GLU A 73 -6.80 -8.91 -11.25
CA GLU A 73 -8.09 -9.44 -10.78
C GLU A 73 -9.26 -8.53 -11.18
N SER A 74 -9.00 -7.23 -11.36
CA SER A 74 -10.01 -6.24 -11.75
C SER A 74 -9.46 -5.15 -12.67
N GLN A 75 -10.33 -4.66 -13.55
CA GLN A 75 -10.01 -3.72 -14.61
C GLN A 75 -11.21 -2.82 -14.90
N ALA A 76 -10.93 -1.58 -15.27
CA ALA A 76 -11.90 -0.64 -15.79
C ALA A 76 -11.24 0.27 -16.82
N VAL A 77 -11.98 0.68 -17.85
CA VAL A 77 -11.49 1.63 -18.85
C VAL A 77 -12.33 2.90 -18.77
N PHE A 78 -11.67 4.06 -18.78
CA PHE A 78 -12.32 5.36 -18.71
C PHE A 78 -11.91 6.23 -19.89
N SER A 79 -12.83 7.04 -20.39
CA SER A 79 -12.57 8.15 -21.30
C SER A 79 -13.10 9.42 -20.67
N SER A 80 -12.23 10.41 -20.41
CA SER A 80 -12.60 11.70 -19.82
C SER A 80 -13.55 11.56 -18.61
N ALA A 81 -13.20 10.68 -17.66
CA ALA A 81 -13.97 10.31 -16.46
C ALA A 81 -15.23 9.44 -16.68
N SER A 82 -15.64 9.14 -17.91
CA SER A 82 -16.74 8.21 -18.19
C SER A 82 -16.23 6.78 -18.28
N ALA A 83 -16.80 5.87 -17.50
CA ALA A 83 -16.50 4.44 -17.59
C ALA A 83 -17.02 3.86 -18.92
N LEU A 84 -16.18 3.08 -19.59
CA LEU A 84 -16.51 2.44 -20.86
C LEU A 84 -16.76 0.95 -20.65
N PRO A 85 -17.71 0.34 -21.40
CA PRO A 85 -17.86 -1.10 -21.44
C PRO A 85 -16.57 -1.76 -21.91
N CYS A 86 -16.10 -2.75 -21.13
CA CYS A 86 -14.85 -3.45 -21.38
C CYS A 86 -14.97 -4.95 -21.15
N LEU A 87 -14.14 -5.73 -21.83
CA LEU A 87 -14.07 -7.19 -21.75
C LEU A 87 -12.61 -7.61 -21.54
N LEU A 88 -12.34 -8.48 -20.56
CA LEU A 88 -11.05 -9.13 -20.40
C LEU A 88 -11.12 -10.56 -20.95
N GLN A 89 -10.24 -10.89 -21.91
CA GLN A 89 -10.11 -12.25 -22.43
C GLN A 89 -8.63 -12.63 -22.56
N GLY A 90 -8.19 -13.58 -21.73
CA GLY A 90 -6.77 -13.95 -21.63
C GLY A 90 -5.95 -12.83 -21.00
N ASP A 91 -4.95 -12.36 -21.73
CA ASP A 91 -4.08 -11.22 -21.41
C ASP A 91 -4.52 -9.92 -22.11
N ARG A 92 -5.65 -9.93 -22.83
CA ARG A 92 -6.13 -8.78 -23.58
C ARG A 92 -7.33 -8.14 -22.92
N LEU A 93 -7.24 -6.81 -22.79
CA LEU A 93 -8.33 -5.96 -22.37
C LEU A 93 -8.92 -5.27 -23.61
N TYR A 94 -10.22 -5.43 -23.82
CA TYR A 94 -10.99 -4.83 -24.90
C TYR A 94 -11.95 -3.77 -24.36
N TRP A 95 -12.22 -2.70 -25.10
CA TRP A 95 -13.23 -1.69 -24.75
C TRP A 95 -13.83 -1.04 -25.99
N LYS A 96 -15.04 -0.48 -25.86
CA LYS A 96 -15.69 0.26 -26.96
C LYS A 96 -15.28 1.73 -26.89
N ALA A 97 -14.65 2.25 -27.95
CA ALA A 97 -14.33 3.66 -28.12
C ALA A 97 -15.46 4.39 -28.86
N GLY A 98 -15.84 5.57 -28.36
CA GLY A 98 -16.76 6.47 -29.07
C GLY A 98 -16.09 7.19 -30.25
N PRO A 99 -16.90 7.81 -31.14
CA PRO A 99 -16.42 8.37 -32.41
C PRO A 99 -15.38 9.50 -32.28
N ASP A 100 -15.38 10.22 -31.16
CA ASP A 100 -14.49 11.37 -30.90
C ASP A 100 -13.48 11.11 -29.76
N GLN A 101 -13.34 9.86 -29.33
CA GLN A 101 -12.47 9.52 -28.20
C GLN A 101 -11.09 9.06 -28.69
N LYS A 102 -10.06 9.85 -28.38
CA LYS A 102 -8.67 9.54 -28.76
C LYS A 102 -7.80 9.11 -27.60
N ASN A 103 -8.06 9.63 -26.40
CA ASN A 103 -7.27 9.37 -25.20
C ASN A 103 -8.12 8.66 -24.15
N PHE A 104 -7.57 7.61 -23.57
CA PHE A 104 -8.23 6.74 -22.61
C PHE A 104 -7.32 6.50 -21.42
N THR A 105 -7.92 6.20 -20.29
CA THR A 105 -7.21 5.77 -19.09
C THR A 105 -7.72 4.41 -18.67
N ILE A 106 -6.84 3.42 -18.72
CA ILE A 106 -7.12 2.07 -18.24
C ILE A 106 -6.67 2.02 -16.78
N TYR A 107 -7.59 1.65 -15.88
CA TYR A 107 -7.32 1.43 -14.48
C TYR A 107 -7.33 -0.07 -14.22
N LEU A 108 -6.23 -0.56 -13.66
CA LEU A 108 -6.10 -1.94 -13.22
C LEU A 108 -5.92 -1.93 -11.71
N THR A 109 -6.59 -2.85 -11.04
CA THR A 109 -6.43 -3.06 -9.60
C THR A 109 -6.37 -4.57 -9.34
N GLU A 110 -5.75 -4.94 -8.23
CA GLU A 110 -5.81 -6.32 -7.71
C GLU A 110 -7.06 -6.50 -6.81
N ASN A 111 -8.04 -5.59 -6.86
CA ASN A 111 -9.26 -5.64 -6.03
C ASN A 111 -10.53 -5.95 -6.88
N PRO A 112 -11.22 -7.09 -6.70
CA PRO A 112 -12.24 -7.61 -7.64
C PRO A 112 -13.52 -6.77 -7.87
N GLY A 113 -13.65 -5.56 -7.30
CA GLY A 113 -14.88 -4.74 -7.36
C GLY A 113 -15.25 -4.13 -8.72
N ARG A 114 -14.32 -4.07 -9.69
CA ARG A 114 -14.56 -3.51 -11.03
C ARG A 114 -14.07 -4.49 -12.09
N THR A 115 -14.97 -5.22 -12.74
CA THR A 115 -14.58 -6.26 -13.71
C THR A 115 -15.02 -5.89 -15.12
N CYS A 116 -14.12 -6.13 -16.08
CA CYS A 116 -14.40 -6.00 -17.50
C CYS A 116 -15.02 -7.29 -18.05
N ASN A 117 -16.35 -7.39 -18.04
CA ASN A 117 -17.11 -8.56 -18.49
C ASN A 117 -18.21 -8.24 -19.53
N ALA A 118 -18.11 -7.10 -20.20
CA ALA A 118 -19.10 -6.68 -21.17
C ALA A 118 -19.11 -7.58 -22.43
N SER A 119 -20.29 -7.76 -23.03
CA SER A 119 -20.43 -8.46 -24.31
C SER A 119 -20.03 -7.56 -25.48
N LEU A 120 -18.76 -7.59 -25.88
CA LEU A 120 -18.20 -6.83 -27.00
C LEU A 120 -17.98 -7.73 -28.23
N ASN A 121 -18.28 -7.22 -29.44
CA ASN A 121 -17.89 -7.88 -30.68
C ASN A 121 -16.42 -7.57 -31.01
N ILE A 122 -15.54 -8.52 -30.70
CA ILE A 122 -14.07 -8.35 -30.82
C ILE A 122 -13.50 -8.77 -32.18
N THR A 123 -14.32 -9.19 -33.14
CA THR A 123 -13.87 -9.77 -34.42
C THR A 123 -12.95 -8.84 -35.22
N ASN A 124 -13.20 -7.53 -35.16
CA ASN A 124 -12.43 -6.48 -35.84
C ASN A 124 -11.80 -5.48 -34.84
N ALA A 125 -11.41 -5.95 -33.65
CA ALA A 125 -10.84 -5.07 -32.64
C ALA A 125 -9.49 -4.49 -33.10
N THR A 126 -9.31 -3.19 -32.91
CA THR A 126 -8.08 -2.46 -33.26
C THR A 126 -7.18 -2.33 -32.04
N ARG A 127 -5.86 -2.46 -32.21
CA ARG A 127 -4.93 -2.30 -31.10
C ARG A 127 -4.79 -0.81 -30.74
N ALA A 128 -4.95 -0.47 -29.47
CA ALA A 128 -4.63 0.85 -28.96
C ALA A 128 -3.14 0.93 -28.56
N GLU A 129 -2.55 2.11 -28.71
CA GLU A 129 -1.21 2.40 -28.20
C GLU A 129 -1.31 2.63 -26.69
N ALA A 130 -0.76 1.73 -25.88
CA ALA A 130 -0.82 1.80 -24.43
C ALA A 130 0.56 2.05 -23.82
N GLY A 131 0.66 3.08 -22.98
CA GLY A 131 1.79 3.29 -22.08
C GLY A 131 1.52 2.66 -20.72
N VAL A 132 2.56 2.25 -20.00
CA VAL A 132 2.43 1.68 -18.66
C VAL A 132 3.07 2.62 -17.66
N THR A 133 2.31 3.07 -16.65
CA THR A 133 2.88 3.79 -15.50
C THR A 133 3.35 2.80 -14.45
N GLN A 134 4.24 3.25 -13.55
CA GLN A 134 4.66 2.44 -12.42
C GLN A 134 3.46 2.13 -11.51
N PRO A 135 3.38 0.91 -10.94
CA PRO A 135 2.35 0.59 -9.96
C PRO A 135 2.43 1.55 -8.76
N GLU A 136 1.26 1.99 -8.29
CA GLU A 136 1.10 2.73 -7.04
C GLU A 136 0.37 1.84 -6.03
N GLU A 137 0.87 1.78 -4.80
CA GLU A 137 0.13 1.15 -3.70
C GLU A 137 -0.92 2.12 -3.15
N ARG A 138 -2.17 1.67 -3.13
CA ARG A 138 -3.32 2.43 -2.63
C ARG A 138 -4.06 1.64 -1.57
N ILE A 139 -4.67 2.33 -0.61
CA ILE A 139 -5.51 1.69 0.42
C ILE A 139 -6.88 1.41 -0.18
N SER A 140 -7.38 0.18 -0.04
CA SER A 140 -8.77 -0.14 -0.39
C SER A 140 -9.68 0.07 0.83
N LEU A 141 -10.75 0.84 0.64
CA LEU A 141 -11.80 1.01 1.66
C LEU A 141 -12.45 -0.32 2.02
N LYS A 142 -12.68 -1.19 1.03
CA LYS A 142 -13.23 -2.53 1.29
C LYS A 142 -12.33 -3.34 2.23
N LYS A 143 -11.02 -3.36 1.98
CA LYS A 143 -10.07 -4.04 2.87
C LYS A 143 -10.00 -3.38 4.25
N LEU A 144 -10.16 -2.06 4.31
CA LEU A 144 -10.24 -1.33 5.57
C LEU A 144 -11.48 -1.75 6.36
N GLU A 145 -12.67 -1.77 5.76
CA GLU A 145 -13.91 -2.22 6.39
C GLU A 145 -13.77 -3.64 6.97
N ASP A 146 -13.23 -4.57 6.18
CA ASP A 146 -12.95 -5.94 6.63
C ASP A 146 -11.97 -5.94 7.81
N PHE A 147 -10.90 -5.14 7.74
CA PHE A 147 -9.90 -5.01 8.79
C PHE A 147 -10.48 -4.45 10.10
N LEU A 148 -11.35 -3.43 10.03
CA LEU A 148 -12.00 -2.83 11.20
C LEU A 148 -12.86 -3.82 11.98
N GLY A 149 -13.36 -4.88 11.31
CA GLY A 149 -14.12 -5.96 11.94
C GLY A 149 -13.30 -6.93 12.79
N HIS A 150 -11.97 -6.85 12.77
CA HIS A 150 -11.08 -7.75 13.51
C HIS A 150 -10.83 -7.24 14.93
N PRO A 151 -10.59 -8.13 15.92
CA PRO A 151 -10.24 -7.71 17.28
C PRO A 151 -8.91 -6.94 17.28
N ALA A 152 -8.92 -5.80 17.95
CA ALA A 152 -7.76 -4.93 18.06
C ALA A 152 -6.90 -5.26 19.29
N PRO A 153 -5.57 -5.04 19.24
CA PRO A 153 -4.72 -5.07 20.42
C PRO A 153 -5.16 -4.05 21.47
N SER A 154 -4.94 -4.35 22.75
CA SER A 154 -5.36 -3.48 23.86
C SER A 154 -4.49 -2.23 24.02
N ASN A 155 -3.34 -2.18 23.38
CA ASN A 155 -2.30 -1.16 23.56
C ASN A 155 -2.01 -0.37 22.27
N LEU A 156 -2.91 -0.45 21.29
CA LEU A 156 -2.75 0.14 19.98
C LEU A 156 -4.08 0.66 19.45
N ARG A 157 -4.03 1.80 18.76
CA ARG A 157 -5.16 2.35 18.02
C ARG A 157 -4.73 2.86 16.66
N LEU A 158 -5.48 2.51 15.62
CA LEU A 158 -5.37 3.09 14.29
C LEU A 158 -6.55 4.03 14.06
N VAL A 159 -6.26 5.23 13.56
CA VAL A 159 -7.24 6.24 13.17
C VAL A 159 -7.01 6.55 11.70
N PHE A 160 -8.05 6.39 10.89
CA PHE A 160 -8.05 6.67 9.46
C PHE A 160 -8.98 7.85 9.22
N SER A 161 -8.48 8.92 8.62
CA SER A 161 -9.25 10.14 8.33
C SER A 161 -9.27 10.38 6.84
N LEU A 162 -10.48 10.45 6.27
CA LEU A 162 -10.75 10.71 4.86
C LEU A 162 -11.81 11.82 4.79
N GLU A 163 -11.40 13.02 4.37
CA GLU A 163 -12.27 14.21 4.36
C GLU A 163 -12.97 14.46 5.72
N GLU A 164 -14.29 14.31 5.78
CA GLU A 164 -15.11 14.47 7.00
C GLU A 164 -15.34 13.14 7.74
N GLU A 165 -14.92 12.01 7.18
CA GLU A 165 -15.10 10.69 7.77
C GLU A 165 -13.87 10.26 8.57
N THR A 166 -14.11 9.61 9.72
CA THR A 166 -13.05 9.05 10.56
C THR A 166 -13.40 7.64 10.99
N PHE A 167 -12.53 6.70 10.64
CA PHE A 167 -12.62 5.29 11.04
C PHE A 167 -11.59 5.02 12.14
N THR A 168 -11.99 4.25 13.15
CA THR A 168 -11.12 3.91 14.27
C THR A 168 -11.07 2.40 14.47
N TRP A 169 -9.87 1.87 14.69
CA TRP A 169 -9.63 0.51 15.11
C TRP A 169 -8.84 0.49 16.40
N GLY A 170 -9.34 -0.19 17.43
CA GLY A 170 -8.71 -0.27 18.74
C GLY A 170 -9.28 0.67 19.80
N PRO A 171 -8.93 0.42 21.07
CA PRO A 171 -9.44 1.19 22.19
C PRO A 171 -8.87 2.61 22.23
N GLN A 172 -9.53 3.50 22.96
CA GLN A 172 -8.96 4.80 23.31
C GLN A 172 -7.79 4.60 24.28
N PRO A 173 -6.65 5.30 24.11
CA PRO A 173 -5.58 5.28 25.09
C PRO A 173 -6.07 5.69 26.50
N PRO A 174 -5.58 5.04 27.58
CA PRO A 174 -5.83 5.48 28.95
C PRO A 174 -5.36 6.92 29.16
N GLN A 175 -6.02 7.67 30.04
CA GLN A 175 -5.70 9.09 30.28
C GLN A 175 -4.27 9.33 30.75
N ASP A 176 -3.70 8.38 31.51
CA ASP A 176 -2.37 8.49 32.12
C ASP A 176 -1.27 7.80 31.30
N ALA A 177 -1.59 7.30 30.09
CA ALA A 177 -0.63 6.55 29.28
C ALA A 177 0.27 7.48 28.43
N GLU A 178 1.55 7.13 28.32
CA GLU A 178 2.47 7.80 27.39
C GLU A 178 2.19 7.32 25.96
N VAL A 179 1.48 8.14 25.17
CA VAL A 179 1.09 7.78 23.80
C VAL A 179 2.14 8.20 22.79
N ARG A 180 2.60 7.24 21.98
CA ARG A 180 3.42 7.48 20.80
C ARG A 180 2.56 7.51 19.55
N VAL A 181 2.80 8.50 18.70
CA VAL A 181 2.03 8.72 17.47
C VAL A 181 2.93 8.57 16.25
N ILE A 182 2.50 7.74 15.30
CA ILE A 182 3.10 7.58 13.97
C ILE A 182 2.02 7.89 12.96
N GLN A 183 2.30 8.74 11.98
CA GLN A 183 1.31 9.12 10.97
C GLN A 183 1.86 9.00 9.56
N GLY A 184 0.97 8.79 8.61
CA GLY A 184 1.29 8.74 7.19
C GLY A 184 0.08 9.10 6.34
N TRP A 185 0.34 9.27 5.05
CA TRP A 185 -0.68 9.58 4.05
C TRP A 185 -0.64 8.53 2.96
N ARG A 186 -1.82 8.08 2.54
CA ARG A 186 -1.98 7.12 1.43
C ARG A 186 -3.17 7.50 0.58
N ARG A 187 -3.09 7.22 -0.71
CA ARG A 187 -4.22 7.42 -1.62
C ARG A 187 -5.21 6.27 -1.51
N VAL A 188 -6.50 6.58 -1.53
CA VAL A 188 -7.58 5.60 -1.54
C VAL A 188 -7.80 5.10 -2.97
N GLU A 189 -8.01 3.79 -3.13
CA GLU A 189 -8.23 3.16 -4.42
C GLU A 189 -9.53 3.62 -5.07
N GLU A 190 -10.62 3.62 -4.30
CA GLU A 190 -11.98 3.84 -4.77
C GLU A 190 -12.26 5.30 -5.16
N THR A 191 -11.79 6.27 -4.34
CA THR A 191 -12.02 7.72 -4.53
C THR A 191 -10.82 8.45 -5.12
N GLY A 192 -9.60 7.94 -4.95
CA GLY A 192 -8.37 8.63 -5.36
C GLY A 192 -7.94 9.76 -4.40
N GLU A 193 -8.67 9.98 -3.31
CA GLU A 193 -8.37 10.97 -2.28
C GLU A 193 -7.24 10.54 -1.37
N ILE A 194 -6.69 11.49 -0.59
CA ILE A 194 -5.61 11.24 0.36
C ILE A 194 -6.21 10.99 1.74
N MET A 195 -5.99 9.78 2.25
CA MET A 195 -6.31 9.38 3.62
C MET A 195 -5.12 9.65 4.54
N ASN A 196 -5.37 10.29 5.68
CA ASN A 196 -4.43 10.38 6.79
C ASN A 196 -4.61 9.15 7.69
N ILE A 197 -3.51 8.50 8.05
CA ILE A 197 -3.51 7.29 8.85
C ILE A 197 -2.59 7.51 10.05
N ARG A 198 -3.15 7.43 11.25
CA ARG A 198 -2.47 7.65 12.52
C ARG A 198 -2.49 6.39 13.36
N LEU A 199 -1.31 5.94 13.77
CA LEU A 199 -1.08 4.85 14.70
C LEU A 199 -0.68 5.42 16.06
N GLU A 200 -1.47 5.11 17.08
CA GLU A 200 -1.22 5.41 18.49
C GLU A 200 -0.82 4.12 19.20
N ILE A 201 0.28 4.17 19.94
CA ILE A 201 0.80 3.04 20.72
C ILE A 201 1.09 3.53 22.14
N TRP A 202 0.68 2.75 23.14
CA TRP A 202 0.95 3.03 24.55
C TRP A 202 1.30 1.75 25.32
#